data_AF-A0A504Z7H6-F1
#
_entry.id   AF-A0A504Z7H6-F1
#
_cell.length_a   1.000
_cell.length_b   1.000
_cell.length_c   1.000
_cell.angle_alpha   90.00
_cell.angle_beta   90.00
_cell.angle_gamma   90.00
#
_symmetry.space_group_name_H-M   'P 1'
#
loop_
_entity.id
_entity.type
_entity.pdbx_description
1 polymer ?
#
loop_
_entity_poly.entity_id
_entity_poly.type
_entity_poly.pdbx_seq_one_letter_code
_entity_poly.pdbx_strand_id
1 'polypeptide(L)'
;MLCLAIDRAIVVRQGDTMESLSIARAWNPALHPLLFSSNGPPEPIPNPPIVRAEGIPNLFGVCVYVFMCHHSIPGTVTPIRDKRRLMLRLFFPLFFSAFAFNMLLSGTAVAAFNDIKDLYTLNFVPDKQTSETFRIPFVLAQIFGYFLSLFPVFALSSTFPILGCTLLGNLMTLCNMFTVCHSPRARRALRYTLPFVVLLPPIIIALLTDDIGFLVGFTGAFAGSGIQYVIPAVLVYRARSYITGTMGRIPTEQASHNAPEDKEELCPADDSLMRTPSSRSKVSACLSILWKTPWKKVESPHASPFQHVLWIVGLIIWSVLCLVVVLVDKIHPL
;
A
#
# COMPACT_ATOMS: atom_id res chain seq x y z
N MET A 1 -22.10 -6.43 1.62
CA MET A 1 -21.69 -5.76 0.37
C MET A 1 -21.73 -6.69 -0.82
N LEU A 2 -20.89 -7.74 -0.86
CA LEU A 2 -20.82 -8.66 -2.00
C LEU A 2 -22.20 -9.20 -2.41
N CYS A 3 -22.93 -9.80 -1.46
CA CYS A 3 -24.26 -10.34 -1.73
C CYS A 3 -25.26 -9.27 -2.20
N LEU A 4 -25.19 -8.06 -1.62
CA LEU A 4 -26.10 -6.95 -1.95
C LEU A 4 -25.86 -6.46 -3.40
N ALA A 5 -24.60 -6.36 -3.81
CA ALA A 5 -24.22 -5.96 -5.15
C ALA A 5 -24.53 -7.06 -6.19
N ILE A 6 -24.29 -8.33 -5.86
CA ILE A 6 -24.64 -9.46 -6.73
C ILE A 6 -26.15 -9.49 -6.96
N ASP A 7 -26.95 -9.35 -5.90
CA ASP A 7 -28.41 -9.31 -5.97
C ASP A 7 -28.89 -8.14 -6.86
N ARG A 8 -28.31 -6.95 -6.70
CA ARG A 8 -28.55 -5.82 -7.62
C ARG A 8 -28.20 -6.14 -9.07
N ALA A 9 -27.02 -6.70 -9.31
CA ALA A 9 -26.55 -7.02 -10.66
C ALA A 9 -27.46 -8.04 -11.36
N ILE A 10 -27.99 -9.02 -10.62
CA ILE A 10 -28.95 -10.00 -11.13
C ILE A 10 -30.25 -9.29 -11.53
N VAL A 11 -30.82 -8.49 -10.63
CA VAL A 11 -32.09 -7.77 -10.86
C VAL A 11 -32.01 -6.84 -12.07
N VAL A 12 -30.95 -6.02 -12.17
CA VAL A 12 -30.74 -5.09 -13.29
C VAL A 12 -30.63 -5.83 -14.63
N ARG A 13 -29.97 -7.00 -14.67
CA ARG A 13 -29.81 -7.80 -15.89
C ARG A 13 -31.07 -8.57 -16.28
N GLN A 14 -31.92 -8.90 -15.32
CA GLN A 14 -33.19 -9.58 -15.57
C GLN A 14 -34.28 -8.62 -16.07
N GLY A 15 -34.08 -7.31 -15.94
CA GLY A 15 -35.06 -6.31 -16.37
C GLY A 15 -36.31 -6.24 -15.49
N ASP A 16 -36.21 -6.75 -14.27
CA ASP A 16 -37.30 -6.79 -13.30
C ASP A 16 -37.72 -5.37 -12.90
N THR A 17 -38.96 -4.98 -13.25
CA THR A 17 -39.60 -3.74 -12.81
C THR A 17 -40.20 -3.90 -11.40
N MET A 18 -40.56 -2.80 -10.74
CA MET A 18 -41.16 -2.79 -9.39
C MET A 18 -42.28 -3.82 -9.16
N GLU A 19 -43.05 -4.18 -10.20
CA GLU A 19 -44.15 -5.15 -10.08
C GLU A 19 -43.67 -6.59 -9.84
N SER A 20 -42.46 -6.96 -10.27
CA SER A 20 -41.88 -8.29 -10.01
C SER A 20 -40.98 -8.33 -8.77
N LEU A 21 -40.49 -7.18 -8.28
CA LEU A 21 -39.74 -7.10 -7.03
C LEU A 21 -40.65 -7.22 -5.81
N SER A 22 -40.68 -8.42 -5.23
CA SER A 22 -41.29 -8.68 -3.93
C SER A 22 -40.78 -7.70 -2.86
N ILE A 23 -41.69 -7.20 -2.02
CA ILE A 23 -41.40 -6.43 -0.79
C ILE A 23 -40.38 -7.15 0.10
N ALA A 24 -40.26 -8.48 -0.01
CA ALA A 24 -39.26 -9.28 0.72
C ALA A 24 -37.80 -8.98 0.34
N ARG A 25 -37.53 -8.32 -0.80
CA ARG A 25 -36.19 -7.87 -1.22
C ARG A 25 -35.92 -6.39 -0.94
N ALA A 26 -36.91 -5.65 -0.43
CA ALA A 26 -36.80 -4.21 -0.19
C ALA A 26 -35.89 -3.82 1.00
N TRP A 27 -35.35 -4.79 1.74
CA TRP A 27 -34.34 -4.55 2.79
C TRP A 27 -32.92 -4.38 2.22
N ASN A 28 -32.68 -4.74 0.96
CA ASN A 28 -31.38 -4.57 0.32
C ASN A 28 -31.19 -3.11 -0.12
N PRO A 29 -30.24 -2.35 0.46
CA PRO A 29 -30.04 -0.95 0.12
C PRO A 29 -29.61 -0.72 -1.34
N ALA A 30 -28.98 -1.73 -1.98
CA ALA A 30 -28.54 -1.62 -3.37
C ALA A 30 -29.71 -1.63 -4.38
N LEU A 31 -30.85 -2.19 -4.01
CA LEU A 31 -32.06 -2.24 -4.84
C LEU A 31 -32.94 -0.99 -4.68
N HIS A 32 -32.61 -0.11 -3.74
CA HIS A 32 -33.44 1.01 -3.39
C HIS A 32 -33.71 1.98 -4.54
N PRO A 33 -32.71 2.40 -5.35
CA PRO A 33 -32.97 3.28 -6.49
C PRO A 33 -33.93 2.67 -7.53
N LEU A 34 -33.90 1.34 -7.69
CA LEU A 34 -34.76 0.60 -8.62
C LEU A 34 -36.23 0.56 -8.15
N LEU A 35 -36.46 0.55 -6.83
CA LEU A 35 -37.78 0.47 -6.23
C LEU A 35 -38.55 1.81 -6.22
N PHE A 36 -37.91 2.93 -6.53
CA PHE A 36 -38.54 4.26 -6.48
C PHE A 36 -38.52 4.99 -7.84
N SER A 37 -37.86 4.42 -8.84
CA SER A 37 -37.90 4.90 -10.21
C SER A 37 -39.12 4.32 -10.95
N SER A 38 -40.35 4.61 -10.50
CA SER A 38 -41.57 4.08 -11.13
C SER A 38 -41.94 4.76 -12.45
N ASN A 39 -41.40 5.97 -12.69
CA ASN A 39 -41.77 6.82 -13.84
C ASN A 39 -40.57 7.16 -14.73
N GLY A 40 -39.40 6.53 -14.49
CA GLY A 40 -38.17 6.73 -15.26
C GLY A 40 -37.92 5.59 -16.25
N PRO A 41 -37.04 5.79 -17.25
CA PRO A 41 -36.57 4.69 -18.09
C PRO A 41 -35.91 3.61 -17.23
N PRO A 42 -35.98 2.33 -17.63
CA PRO A 42 -35.31 1.23 -16.92
C PRO A 42 -33.83 1.55 -16.73
N GLU A 43 -33.30 1.27 -15.52
CA GLU A 43 -31.90 1.58 -15.22
C GLU A 43 -31.00 0.85 -16.24
N PRO A 44 -30.08 1.56 -16.93
CA PRO A 44 -29.26 0.93 -17.96
C PRO A 44 -28.35 -0.11 -17.32
N ILE A 45 -28.18 -1.23 -18.02
CA ILE A 45 -27.22 -2.27 -17.64
C ILE A 45 -25.82 -1.63 -17.59
N PRO A 46 -25.09 -1.77 -16.47
CA PRO A 46 -23.72 -1.28 -16.37
C PRO A 46 -22.85 -1.79 -17.52
N ASN A 47 -22.40 -0.86 -18.34
CA ASN A 47 -21.48 -1.11 -19.44
C ASN A 47 -20.31 -0.10 -19.39
N PRO A 48 -19.46 -0.19 -18.36
CA PRO A 48 -18.30 0.68 -18.28
C PRO A 48 -17.30 0.36 -19.39
N PRO A 49 -16.56 1.37 -19.90
CA PRO A 49 -15.54 1.15 -20.91
C PRO A 49 -14.47 0.18 -20.37
N ILE A 50 -14.02 -0.76 -21.21
CA ILE A 50 -13.05 -1.79 -20.86
C ILE A 50 -11.72 -1.17 -20.38
N VAL A 51 -11.35 -0.02 -20.94
CA VAL A 51 -10.15 0.74 -20.55
C VAL A 51 -10.50 2.22 -20.48
N ARG A 52 -10.22 2.84 -19.33
CA ARG A 52 -10.21 4.29 -19.17
C ARG A 52 -8.78 4.72 -18.78
N ALA A 53 -8.07 5.33 -19.72
CA ALA A 53 -6.66 5.68 -19.55
C ALA A 53 -6.43 6.64 -18.36
N GLU A 54 -7.39 7.52 -18.08
CA GLU A 54 -7.40 8.46 -16.96
C GLU A 54 -7.30 7.77 -15.58
N GLY A 55 -7.76 6.52 -15.46
CA GLY A 55 -7.73 5.77 -14.20
C GLY A 55 -6.43 5.00 -13.95
N ILE A 56 -5.58 4.83 -14.97
CA ILE A 56 -4.37 4.00 -14.90
C ILE A 56 -3.38 4.49 -13.81
N PRO A 57 -3.11 5.80 -13.68
CA PRO A 57 -2.15 6.31 -12.69
C PRO A 57 -2.64 6.10 -11.25
N ASN A 58 -3.92 6.37 -10.99
CA ASN A 58 -4.53 6.09 -9.69
C ASN A 58 -4.55 4.57 -9.41
N LEU A 59 -4.82 3.73 -10.42
CA LEU A 59 -4.79 2.28 -10.29
C LEU A 59 -3.41 1.78 -9.83
N PHE A 60 -2.32 2.30 -10.38
CA PHE A 60 -0.97 1.93 -9.92
C PHE A 60 -0.76 2.25 -8.44
N GLY A 61 -1.09 3.47 -8.00
CA GLY A 61 -0.96 3.87 -6.60
C GLY A 61 -1.80 2.99 -5.67
N VAL A 62 -3.06 2.72 -6.04
CA VAL A 62 -3.95 1.83 -5.29
C VAL A 62 -3.39 0.40 -5.22
N CYS A 63 -2.86 -0.15 -6.32
CA CYS A 63 -2.25 -1.48 -6.32
C CYS A 63 -1.04 -1.56 -5.38
N VAL A 64 -0.13 -0.57 -5.42
CA VAL A 64 1.01 -0.50 -4.50
C VAL A 64 0.53 -0.42 -3.05
N TYR A 65 -0.52 0.37 -2.80
CA TYR A 65 -1.10 0.53 -1.48
C TYR A 65 -1.74 -0.76 -0.95
N VAL A 66 -2.51 -1.49 -1.77
CA VAL A 66 -3.15 -2.77 -1.40
C VAL A 66 -2.13 -3.82 -0.94
N PHE A 67 -0.93 -3.82 -1.52
CA PHE A 67 0.14 -4.76 -1.16
C PHE A 67 1.14 -4.20 -0.13
N MET A 68 0.85 -3.06 0.48
CA MET A 68 1.69 -2.43 1.48
C MET A 68 1.62 -3.11 2.84
N CYS A 69 2.38 -4.20 3.02
CA CYS A 69 2.47 -4.92 4.31
C CYS A 69 3.89 -4.94 4.92
N HIS A 70 4.88 -4.34 4.25
CA HIS A 70 6.29 -4.39 4.64
C HIS A 70 6.60 -3.86 6.05
N HIS A 71 5.79 -2.92 6.56
CA HIS A 71 5.98 -2.35 7.90
C HIS A 71 5.60 -3.33 9.02
N SER A 72 4.75 -4.31 8.73
CA SER A 72 4.30 -5.34 9.69
C SER A 72 4.99 -6.68 9.49
N ILE A 73 5.49 -6.97 8.28
CA ILE A 73 6.14 -8.23 7.93
C ILE A 73 7.23 -8.64 8.96
N PRO A 74 8.15 -7.75 9.39
CA PRO A 74 9.18 -8.13 10.36
C PRO A 74 8.60 -8.66 11.67
N GLY A 75 7.57 -8.01 12.22
CA GLY A 75 6.91 -8.43 13.46
C GLY A 75 6.21 -9.78 13.32
N THR A 76 5.61 -10.05 12.16
CA THR A 76 4.94 -11.34 11.89
C THR A 76 5.92 -12.47 11.60
N VAL A 77 7.04 -12.18 10.93
CA VAL A 77 8.03 -13.20 10.53
C VAL A 77 8.99 -13.57 11.65
N THR A 78 9.33 -12.62 12.54
CA THR A 78 10.26 -12.84 13.67
C THR A 78 9.92 -14.06 14.54
N PRO A 79 8.67 -14.28 14.98
CA PRO A 79 8.33 -15.42 15.84
C PRO A 79 8.29 -16.78 15.10
N ILE A 80 8.45 -16.82 13.78
CA ILE A 80 8.36 -18.06 12.99
C ILE A 80 9.67 -18.85 13.12
N ARG A 81 9.59 -20.03 13.75
CA ARG A 81 10.75 -20.92 14.01
C ARG A 81 11.38 -21.48 12.73
N ASP A 82 10.58 -22.06 11.84
CA ASP A 82 11.07 -22.62 10.56
C ASP A 82 10.77 -21.68 9.39
N LYS A 83 11.84 -21.17 8.77
CA LYS A 83 11.78 -20.22 7.66
C LYS A 83 11.95 -20.89 6.29
N ARG A 84 12.18 -22.21 6.23
CA ARG A 84 12.55 -22.93 4.99
C ARG A 84 11.50 -22.83 3.89
N ARG A 85 10.22 -22.72 4.23
CA ARG A 85 9.10 -22.60 3.27
C ARG A 85 8.25 -21.35 3.48
N LEU A 86 8.82 -20.31 4.10
CA LEU A 86 8.09 -19.09 4.46
C LEU A 86 7.44 -18.42 3.24
N MET A 87 8.17 -18.33 2.11
CA MET A 87 7.65 -17.77 0.85
C MET A 87 6.39 -18.49 0.36
N LEU A 88 6.42 -19.82 0.32
CA LEU A 88 5.32 -20.63 -0.20
C LEU A 88 4.17 -20.77 0.79
N ARG A 89 4.44 -20.81 2.10
CA ARG A 89 3.41 -21.05 3.12
C ARG A 89 2.73 -19.78 3.64
N LEU A 90 3.41 -18.64 3.63
CA LEU A 90 2.88 -17.39 4.18
C LEU A 90 2.64 -16.34 3.10
N PHE A 91 3.69 -15.94 2.38
CA PHE A 91 3.60 -14.80 1.46
C PHE A 91 2.71 -15.08 0.24
N PHE A 92 2.87 -16.22 -0.41
CA PHE A 92 2.05 -16.54 -1.59
C PHE A 92 0.54 -16.60 -1.26
N PRO A 93 0.07 -17.34 -0.24
CA PRO A 93 -1.34 -17.34 0.14
C PRO A 93 -1.84 -15.95 0.55
N LEU A 94 -1.04 -15.17 1.29
CA LEU A 94 -1.40 -13.82 1.73
C LEU A 94 -1.66 -12.89 0.54
N PHE A 95 -0.69 -12.79 -0.38
CA PHE A 95 -0.80 -11.92 -1.55
C PHE A 95 -1.87 -12.38 -2.54
N PHE A 96 -1.99 -13.70 -2.76
CA PHE A 96 -3.05 -14.25 -3.60
C PHE A 96 -4.44 -13.98 -3.03
N SER A 97 -4.63 -14.15 -1.71
CA SER A 97 -5.91 -13.87 -1.06
C SER A 97 -6.27 -12.40 -1.14
N ALA A 98 -5.32 -11.49 -0.89
CA ALA A 98 -5.53 -10.06 -1.05
C ALA A 98 -5.92 -9.71 -2.50
N PHE A 99 -5.21 -10.25 -3.49
CA PHE A 99 -5.53 -10.05 -4.91
C PHE A 99 -6.93 -10.56 -5.26
N ALA A 100 -7.25 -11.81 -4.92
CA ALA A 100 -8.53 -12.44 -5.22
C ALA A 100 -9.70 -11.69 -4.57
N PHE A 101 -9.54 -11.25 -3.32
CA PHE A 101 -10.56 -10.47 -2.62
C PHE A 101 -10.80 -9.12 -3.29
N ASN A 102 -9.73 -8.40 -3.68
CA ASN A 102 -9.86 -7.11 -4.37
C ASN A 102 -10.47 -7.26 -5.77
N MET A 103 -10.11 -8.31 -6.51
CA MET A 103 -10.72 -8.62 -7.81
C MET A 103 -12.21 -8.94 -7.66
N LEU A 104 -12.58 -9.72 -6.65
CA LEU A 104 -13.97 -10.07 -6.38
C LEU A 104 -14.81 -8.83 -6.02
N LEU A 105 -14.32 -7.98 -5.12
CA LEU A 105 -15.01 -6.74 -4.74
C LEU A 105 -15.17 -5.81 -5.96
N SER A 106 -14.08 -5.54 -6.68
CA SER A 106 -14.09 -4.65 -7.85
C SER A 106 -15.01 -5.18 -8.95
N GLY A 107 -14.98 -6.50 -9.20
CA GLY A 107 -15.86 -7.15 -10.18
C GLY A 107 -17.33 -7.03 -9.83
N THR A 108 -17.69 -7.20 -8.54
CA THR A 108 -19.09 -6.99 -8.12
C THR A 108 -19.53 -5.53 -8.21
N ALA A 109 -18.63 -4.57 -7.95
CA ALA A 109 -18.94 -3.15 -8.09
C ALA A 109 -19.24 -2.79 -9.55
N VAL A 110 -18.37 -3.22 -10.48
CA VAL A 110 -18.51 -3.02 -11.94
C VAL A 110 -19.77 -3.68 -12.49
N ALA A 111 -20.13 -4.87 -11.98
CA ALA A 111 -21.34 -5.56 -12.43
C ALA A 111 -22.63 -4.92 -11.90
N ALA A 112 -22.57 -4.27 -10.73
CA ALA A 112 -23.75 -3.80 -10.02
C ALA A 112 -24.03 -2.31 -10.23
N PHE A 113 -23.03 -1.45 -10.42
CA PHE A 113 -23.17 0.01 -10.41
C PHE A 113 -22.67 0.68 -11.70
N ASN A 114 -23.42 1.66 -12.19
CA ASN A 114 -23.06 2.50 -13.34
C ASN A 114 -22.02 3.56 -12.99
N ASP A 115 -22.20 4.24 -11.86
CA ASP A 115 -21.26 5.18 -11.27
C ASP A 115 -20.73 4.60 -9.96
N ILE A 116 -19.40 4.44 -9.85
CA ILE A 116 -18.74 3.83 -8.70
C ILE A 116 -18.04 4.93 -7.91
N LYS A 117 -18.48 5.16 -6.67
CA LYS A 117 -17.81 6.07 -5.75
C LYS A 117 -16.44 5.53 -5.31
N ASP A 118 -15.50 6.43 -5.00
CA ASP A 118 -14.13 6.12 -4.56
C ASP A 118 -14.04 5.05 -3.47
N LEU A 119 -15.00 5.07 -2.54
CA LEU A 119 -15.15 4.06 -1.52
C LEU A 119 -16.35 3.18 -1.87
N TYR A 120 -16.10 1.88 -2.05
CA TYR A 120 -17.14 0.94 -2.47
C TYR A 120 -18.36 0.98 -1.53
N THR A 121 -18.13 1.25 -0.24
CA THR A 121 -19.16 1.32 0.79
C THR A 121 -20.17 2.45 0.58
N LEU A 122 -19.78 3.54 -0.06
CA LEU A 122 -20.63 4.71 -0.30
C LEU A 122 -21.72 4.43 -1.36
N ASN A 123 -21.53 3.44 -2.22
CA ASN A 123 -22.52 3.04 -3.23
C ASN A 123 -23.80 2.41 -2.62
N PHE A 124 -23.81 2.15 -1.31
CA PHE A 124 -24.94 1.59 -0.58
C PHE A 124 -25.68 2.64 0.28
N VAL A 125 -25.32 3.92 0.20
CA VAL A 125 -25.96 5.00 0.96
C VAL A 125 -27.32 5.33 0.32
N PRO A 126 -28.43 5.36 1.09
CA PRO A 126 -29.75 5.71 0.57
C PRO A 126 -29.82 7.18 0.16
N ASP A 127 -30.44 7.45 -0.99
CA ASP A 127 -30.52 8.81 -1.54
C ASP A 127 -31.58 9.68 -0.81
N LYS A 128 -31.39 11.00 -0.82
CA LYS A 128 -32.17 11.94 0.02
C LYS A 128 -33.65 12.00 -0.35
N GLN A 129 -34.00 11.85 -1.63
CA GLN A 129 -35.39 11.84 -2.10
C GLN A 129 -36.19 10.62 -1.62
N THR A 130 -35.49 9.54 -1.28
CA THR A 130 -36.10 8.27 -0.90
C THR A 130 -36.47 8.17 0.58
N SER A 131 -36.05 9.13 1.42
CA SER A 131 -36.23 9.09 2.89
C SER A 131 -37.66 9.39 3.37
N GLU A 132 -38.59 9.70 2.46
CA GLU A 132 -39.97 10.12 2.78
C GLU A 132 -40.95 8.95 2.97
N THR A 133 -40.57 7.70 2.66
CA THR A 133 -41.48 6.54 2.75
C THR A 133 -41.27 5.74 4.03
N PHE A 134 -42.13 5.91 5.03
CA PHE A 134 -42.06 5.21 6.31
C PHE A 134 -42.60 3.75 6.21
N ARG A 135 -41.84 2.85 5.58
CA ARG A 135 -42.13 1.40 5.54
C ARG A 135 -41.02 0.61 6.23
N ILE A 136 -41.39 -0.41 7.01
CA ILE A 136 -40.47 -1.28 7.79
C ILE A 136 -39.25 -1.80 6.98
N PRO A 137 -39.40 -2.36 5.76
CA PRO A 137 -38.24 -2.85 5.00
C PRO A 137 -37.28 -1.71 4.58
N PHE A 138 -37.80 -0.50 4.41
CA PHE A 138 -36.99 0.65 4.01
C PHE A 138 -36.12 1.18 5.16
N VAL A 139 -36.66 1.22 6.38
CA VAL A 139 -35.89 1.58 7.58
C VAL A 139 -34.72 0.61 7.77
N LEU A 140 -34.93 -0.69 7.55
CA LEU A 140 -33.85 -1.68 7.60
C LEU A 140 -32.79 -1.43 6.53
N ALA A 141 -33.20 -1.18 5.28
CA ALA A 141 -32.26 -0.83 4.20
C ALA A 141 -31.44 0.41 4.56
N GLN A 142 -32.06 1.44 5.14
CA GLN A 142 -31.39 2.66 5.58
C GLN A 142 -30.38 2.40 6.72
N ILE A 143 -30.74 1.58 7.70
CA ILE A 143 -29.83 1.15 8.77
C ILE A 143 -28.63 0.41 8.17
N PHE A 144 -28.85 -0.56 7.27
CA PHE A 144 -27.77 -1.29 6.61
C PHE A 144 -26.92 -0.38 5.75
N GLY A 145 -27.50 0.54 4.98
CA GLY A 145 -26.78 1.51 4.15
C GLY A 145 -25.84 2.39 4.97
N TYR A 146 -26.34 3.01 6.04
CA TYR A 146 -25.51 3.83 6.92
C TYR A 146 -24.45 2.99 7.65
N PHE A 147 -24.81 1.82 8.17
CA PHE A 147 -23.87 0.92 8.82
C PHE A 147 -22.71 0.54 7.89
N LEU A 148 -23.02 0.17 6.65
CA LEU A 148 -22.04 -0.16 5.63
C LEU A 148 -21.13 1.04 5.28
N SER A 149 -21.69 2.25 5.19
CA SER A 149 -20.93 3.48 4.92
C SER A 149 -20.00 3.88 6.07
N LEU A 150 -20.41 3.64 7.32
CA LEU A 150 -19.63 3.95 8.52
C LEU A 150 -18.61 2.86 8.87
N PHE A 151 -18.72 1.67 8.29
CA PHE A 151 -17.80 0.58 8.59
C PHE A 151 -16.31 0.94 8.41
N PRO A 152 -15.90 1.59 7.30
CA PRO A 152 -14.53 2.11 7.18
C PRO A 152 -14.20 3.17 8.23
N VAL A 153 -15.15 4.02 8.61
CA VAL A 153 -14.93 5.07 9.63
C VAL A 153 -14.58 4.46 10.98
N PHE A 154 -15.27 3.39 11.41
CA PHE A 154 -14.95 2.69 12.66
C PHE A 154 -13.56 2.03 12.61
N ALA A 155 -13.23 1.39 11.48
CA ALA A 155 -11.93 0.77 11.28
C ALA A 155 -10.79 1.82 11.26
N LEU A 156 -11.00 2.96 10.59
CA LEU A 156 -10.03 4.05 10.51
C LEU A 156 -9.89 4.79 11.84
N SER A 157 -10.97 4.97 12.59
CA SER A 157 -10.94 5.64 13.89
C SER A 157 -10.09 4.90 14.92
N SER A 158 -10.11 3.57 14.90
CA SER A 158 -9.28 2.75 15.81
C SER A 158 -7.82 2.63 15.35
N THR A 159 -7.57 2.66 14.04
CA THR A 159 -6.21 2.53 13.48
C THR A 159 -5.47 3.86 13.45
N PHE A 160 -6.15 4.99 13.31
CA PHE A 160 -5.55 6.32 13.22
C PHE A 160 -4.68 6.66 14.46
N PRO A 161 -5.12 6.47 15.72
CA PRO A 161 -4.27 6.69 16.89
C PRO A 161 -3.04 5.78 16.93
N ILE A 162 -3.18 4.52 16.50
CA ILE A 162 -2.09 3.53 16.50
C ILE A 162 -1.00 3.97 15.52
N LEU A 163 -1.40 4.37 14.30
CA LEU A 163 -0.47 4.89 13.29
C LEU A 163 0.15 6.22 13.74
N GLY A 164 -0.62 7.09 14.38
CA GLY A 164 -0.13 8.35 14.95
C GLY A 164 0.95 8.12 16.02
N CYS A 165 0.69 7.25 16.99
CA CYS A 165 1.68 6.90 18.02
C CYS A 165 2.94 6.26 17.42
N THR A 166 2.78 5.41 16.40
CA THR A 166 3.91 4.77 15.70
C THR A 166 4.77 5.82 14.98
N LEU A 167 4.15 6.74 14.25
CA LEU A 167 4.86 7.82 13.56
C LEU A 167 5.56 8.75 14.56
N LEU A 168 4.91 9.07 15.68
CA LEU A 168 5.51 9.86 16.76
C LEU A 168 6.78 9.20 17.31
N GLY A 169 6.74 7.89 17.59
CA GLY A 169 7.90 7.13 18.03
C GLY A 169 9.03 7.09 17.01
N ASN A 170 8.69 6.90 15.73
CA ASN A 170 9.65 6.89 14.62
C ASN A 170 10.32 8.26 14.44
N LEU A 171 9.54 9.35 14.48
CA LEU A 171 10.07 10.72 14.39
C LEU A 171 10.94 11.08 15.60
N MET A 172 10.55 10.69 16.81
CA MET A 172 11.36 10.90 18.00
C MET A 172 12.73 10.19 17.87
N THR A 173 12.72 8.95 17.38
CA THR A 173 13.94 8.18 17.11
C THR A 173 14.80 8.84 16.04
N LEU A 174 14.18 9.27 14.93
CA LEU A 174 14.86 9.97 13.85
C LEU A 174 15.52 11.27 14.35
N CYS A 175 14.80 12.08 15.13
CA CYS A 175 15.35 13.30 15.71
C CYS A 175 16.51 13.00 16.66
N ASN A 176 16.45 11.92 17.44
CA ASN A 176 17.53 11.49 18.33
C ASN A 176 18.79 11.01 17.59
N MET A 177 18.71 10.66 16.30
CA MET A 177 19.90 10.36 15.50
C MET A 177 20.76 11.60 15.24
N PHE A 178 20.18 12.80 15.30
CA PHE A 178 20.90 14.05 15.11
C PHE A 178 21.40 14.60 16.45
N THR A 179 22.71 14.81 16.56
CA THR A 179 23.38 15.31 17.79
C THR A 179 22.84 16.67 18.26
N VAL A 180 22.37 17.51 17.33
CA VAL A 180 21.74 18.82 17.63
C VAL A 180 20.48 18.68 18.50
N CYS A 181 19.76 17.56 18.38
CA CYS A 181 18.53 17.30 19.12
C CYS A 181 18.76 16.76 20.54
N HIS A 182 20.02 16.49 20.94
CA HIS A 182 20.31 15.91 22.25
C HIS A 182 20.21 16.92 23.40
N SER A 183 20.20 18.23 23.11
CA SER A 183 20.11 19.25 24.15
C SER A 183 18.81 19.13 24.97
N PRO A 184 18.85 19.41 26.29
CA PRO A 184 17.68 19.26 27.17
C PRO A 184 16.51 20.18 26.78
N ARG A 185 16.82 21.36 26.21
CA ARG A 185 15.81 22.28 25.66
C ARG A 185 15.18 21.72 24.38
N ALA A 186 15.99 21.19 23.46
CA ALA A 186 15.48 20.57 22.23
C ALA A 186 14.61 19.34 22.52
N ARG A 187 15.03 18.48 23.45
CA ARG A 187 14.24 17.29 23.84
C ARG A 187 12.88 17.66 24.43
N ARG A 188 12.83 18.73 25.22
CA ARG A 188 11.57 19.26 25.77
C ARG A 188 10.69 19.84 24.66
N ALA A 189 11.27 20.65 23.77
CA ALA A 189 10.55 21.19 22.61
C ALA A 189 9.99 20.07 21.73
N LEU A 190 10.79 19.05 21.42
CA LEU A 190 10.43 17.91 20.60
C LEU A 190 9.24 17.11 21.18
N ARG A 191 9.23 16.90 22.50
CA ARG A 191 8.13 16.21 23.20
C ARG A 191 6.79 16.93 23.04
N TYR A 192 6.78 18.26 23.04
CA TYR A 192 5.54 19.03 22.88
C TYR A 192 5.19 19.28 21.41
N THR A 193 6.17 19.42 20.51
CA THR A 193 5.94 19.77 19.11
C THR A 193 5.63 18.57 18.22
N LEU A 194 6.28 17.42 18.42
CA LEU A 194 6.08 16.26 17.55
C LEU A 194 4.63 15.75 17.48
N PRO A 195 3.84 15.70 18.56
CA PRO A 195 2.43 15.29 18.46
C PRO A 195 1.63 16.18 17.49
N PHE A 196 1.89 17.49 17.48
CA PHE A 196 1.24 18.40 16.53
C PHE A 196 1.74 18.19 15.11
N VAL A 197 3.04 17.92 14.92
CA VAL A 197 3.62 17.58 13.60
C VAL A 197 3.00 16.31 13.03
N VAL A 198 2.63 15.34 13.88
CA VAL A 198 1.96 14.11 13.46
C VAL A 198 0.47 14.34 13.16
N LEU A 199 -0.22 15.15 13.96
CA LEU A 199 -1.68 15.29 13.92
C LEU A 199 -2.17 16.37 12.94
N LEU A 200 -1.47 17.50 12.83
CA LEU A 200 -1.92 18.63 12.01
C LEU A 200 -1.93 18.30 10.50
N PRO A 201 -0.91 17.66 9.91
CA PRO A 201 -0.93 17.37 8.47
C PRO A 201 -2.14 16.57 7.99
N PRO A 202 -2.53 15.42 8.60
CA PRO A 202 -3.69 14.69 8.14
C PRO A 202 -5.00 15.48 8.33
N ILE A 203 -5.11 16.32 9.36
CA ILE A 203 -6.29 17.20 9.55
C ILE A 203 -6.35 18.25 8.45
N ILE A 204 -5.22 18.91 8.14
CA ILE A 204 -5.16 19.92 7.09
C ILE A 204 -5.52 19.28 5.73
N ILE A 205 -4.95 18.11 5.43
CA ILE A 205 -5.28 17.38 4.19
C ILE A 205 -6.77 17.05 4.13
N ALA A 206 -7.37 16.55 5.22
CA ALA A 206 -8.80 16.26 5.28
C ALA A 206 -9.71 17.49 5.14
N LEU A 207 -9.21 18.69 5.43
CA LEU A 207 -9.94 19.95 5.21
C LEU A 207 -9.74 20.52 3.78
N LEU A 208 -8.69 20.08 3.07
CA LEU A 208 -8.33 20.60 1.75
C LEU A 208 -8.84 19.72 0.61
N THR A 209 -8.97 18.40 0.81
CA THR A 209 -9.36 17.46 -0.24
C THR A 209 -10.29 16.37 0.26
N ASP A 210 -11.38 16.14 -0.49
CA ASP A 210 -12.30 15.02 -0.29
C ASP A 210 -12.06 13.87 -1.29
N ASP A 211 -11.15 14.05 -2.26
CA ASP A 211 -10.79 13.04 -3.26
C ASP A 211 -9.84 12.00 -2.66
N ILE A 212 -10.41 10.86 -2.25
CA ILE A 212 -9.67 9.73 -1.68
C ILE A 212 -8.86 9.02 -2.78
N GLY A 213 -9.39 8.95 -4.00
CA GLY A 213 -8.73 8.32 -5.14
C GLY A 213 -7.40 9.00 -5.47
N PHE A 214 -7.39 10.33 -5.51
CA PHE A 214 -6.19 11.14 -5.69
C PHE A 214 -5.20 10.92 -4.55
N LEU A 215 -5.65 10.96 -3.29
CA LEU A 215 -4.77 10.84 -2.14
C LEU A 215 -4.09 9.46 -2.07
N VAL A 216 -4.84 8.38 -2.30
CA VAL A 216 -4.31 7.01 -2.33
C VAL A 216 -3.42 6.80 -3.56
N GLY A 217 -3.83 7.33 -4.72
CA GLY A 217 -3.04 7.28 -5.95
C GLY A 217 -1.66 7.93 -5.76
N PHE A 218 -1.64 9.15 -5.23
CA PHE A 218 -0.40 9.90 -4.96
C PHE A 218 0.45 9.22 -3.89
N THR A 219 -0.11 8.92 -2.72
CA THR A 219 0.66 8.33 -1.61
C THR A 219 1.20 6.94 -1.97
N GLY A 220 0.40 6.10 -2.63
CA GLY A 220 0.81 4.79 -3.11
C GLY A 220 1.92 4.87 -4.17
N ALA A 221 1.81 5.80 -5.12
CA ALA A 221 2.81 5.94 -6.17
C ALA A 221 4.14 6.54 -5.67
N PHE A 222 4.09 7.61 -4.87
CA PHE A 222 5.31 8.28 -4.40
C PHE A 222 5.94 7.58 -3.20
N ALA A 223 5.22 7.56 -2.08
CA ALA A 223 5.74 6.96 -0.84
C ALA A 223 5.83 5.43 -0.95
N GLY A 224 4.82 4.81 -1.58
CA GLY A 224 4.81 3.36 -1.78
C GLY A 224 5.93 2.87 -2.69
N SER A 225 6.18 3.50 -3.85
CA SER A 225 7.30 3.10 -4.72
C SER A 225 8.66 3.27 -4.04
N GLY A 226 8.83 4.34 -3.26
CA GLY A 226 10.04 4.54 -2.47
C GLY A 226 10.28 3.39 -1.48
N ILE A 227 9.30 3.09 -0.64
CA ILE A 227 9.48 2.12 0.44
C ILE A 227 9.41 0.67 -0.03
N GLN A 228 8.61 0.36 -1.05
CA GLN A 228 8.43 -1.01 -1.55
C GLN A 228 9.44 -1.42 -2.63
N TYR A 229 9.93 -0.48 -3.44
CA TYR A 229 10.84 -0.79 -4.56
C TYR A 229 12.24 -0.24 -4.32
N VAL A 230 12.37 1.08 -4.12
CA VAL A 230 13.69 1.74 -4.08
C VAL A 230 14.50 1.33 -2.85
N ILE A 231 13.94 1.47 -1.64
CA ILE A 231 14.66 1.19 -0.40
C ILE A 231 15.14 -0.27 -0.35
N PRO A 232 14.30 -1.29 -0.59
CA PRO A 232 14.75 -2.69 -0.55
C PRO A 232 15.79 -2.98 -1.62
N ALA A 233 15.64 -2.44 -2.84
CA ALA A 233 16.61 -2.63 -3.92
C ALA A 233 17.99 -2.07 -3.55
N VAL A 234 18.04 -0.86 -2.98
CA VAL A 234 19.28 -0.22 -2.53
C VAL A 234 19.91 -0.98 -1.36
N LEU A 235 19.11 -1.41 -0.38
CA LEU A 235 19.60 -2.20 0.75
C LEU A 235 20.22 -3.52 0.30
N VAL A 236 19.54 -4.25 -0.60
CA VAL A 236 20.05 -5.51 -1.16
C VAL A 236 21.33 -5.27 -1.96
N TYR A 237 21.37 -4.21 -2.77
CA TYR A 237 22.58 -3.85 -3.53
C TYR A 237 23.78 -3.56 -2.61
N ARG A 238 23.57 -2.74 -1.58
CA ARG A 238 24.61 -2.37 -0.61
C ARG A 238 25.07 -3.58 0.21
N ALA A 239 24.14 -4.42 0.67
CA ALA A 239 24.45 -5.63 1.41
C ALA A 239 25.28 -6.61 0.57
N ARG A 240 24.91 -6.85 -0.69
CA ARG A 240 25.68 -7.71 -1.60
C ARG A 240 27.06 -7.15 -1.90
N SER A 241 27.15 -5.84 -2.12
CA SER A 241 28.43 -5.16 -2.36
C SER A 241 29.35 -5.26 -1.14
N TYR A 242 28.81 -5.08 0.06
CA TYR A 242 29.52 -5.23 1.32
C TYR A 242 30.06 -6.66 1.50
N ILE A 243 29.20 -7.68 1.36
CA ILE A 243 29.60 -9.09 1.50
C ILE A 243 30.69 -9.47 0.49
N THR A 244 30.57 -9.04 -0.76
CA THR A 244 31.57 -9.33 -1.81
C THR A 244 32.90 -8.64 -1.49
N GLY A 245 32.86 -7.40 -1.00
CA GLY A 245 34.05 -6.66 -0.57
C GLY A 245 34.75 -7.29 0.64
N THR A 246 33.99 -7.81 1.61
CA THR A 246 34.53 -8.50 2.80
C THR A 246 35.07 -9.88 2.45
N MET A 247 34.36 -10.68 1.65
CA MET A 247 34.85 -12.00 1.21
C MET A 247 36.06 -11.91 0.28
N GLY A 248 36.18 -10.84 -0.52
CA GLY A 248 37.37 -10.60 -1.35
C GLY A 248 38.62 -10.21 -0.54
N ARG A 249 38.45 -9.81 0.72
CA ARG A 249 39.52 -9.44 1.64
C ARG A 249 39.99 -10.59 2.53
N ILE A 250 39.23 -11.68 2.65
CA ILE A 250 39.70 -12.90 3.33
C ILE A 250 40.70 -13.56 2.38
N PRO A 251 42.02 -13.47 2.63
CA PRO A 251 42.97 -14.26 1.88
C PRO A 251 42.68 -15.72 2.18
N THR A 252 42.99 -16.61 1.25
CA THR A 252 42.91 -18.06 1.43
C THR A 252 43.99 -18.50 2.43
N GLU A 253 43.85 -18.11 3.68
CA GLU A 253 44.81 -18.31 4.75
C GLU A 253 44.09 -18.98 5.91
N GLN A 254 43.49 -20.13 5.63
CA GLN A 254 43.13 -21.17 6.62
C GLN A 254 42.69 -22.44 5.89
N ALA A 255 43.63 -22.99 5.10
CA ALA A 255 43.66 -24.40 4.76
C ALA A 255 44.71 -25.13 5.61
N SER A 256 44.76 -24.84 6.91
CA SER A 256 45.44 -25.67 7.94
C SER A 256 45.37 -24.96 9.30
N HIS A 257 44.40 -25.30 10.14
CA HIS A 257 44.60 -25.73 11.53
C HIS A 257 43.30 -25.67 12.35
N ASN A 258 43.08 -26.79 13.03
CA ASN A 258 42.11 -27.16 14.06
C ASN A 258 41.47 -26.04 14.92
N ALA A 259 40.20 -26.28 15.26
CA ALA A 259 39.27 -25.55 16.15
C ALA A 259 39.84 -25.26 17.57
N PRO A 260 39.22 -24.38 18.41
CA PRO A 260 37.81 -24.47 18.85
C PRO A 260 37.01 -23.15 18.86
N GLU A 261 35.71 -23.34 19.07
CA GLU A 261 34.64 -22.36 19.25
C GLU A 261 35.00 -21.24 20.24
N ASP A 262 34.75 -19.97 19.85
CA ASP A 262 34.36 -18.93 20.79
C ASP A 262 33.53 -17.83 20.11
N LYS A 263 32.55 -17.34 20.86
CA LYS A 263 31.51 -16.40 20.45
C LYS A 263 32.10 -15.01 20.25
N GLU A 264 32.10 -14.49 19.03
CA GLU A 264 32.43 -13.08 18.78
C GLU A 264 31.19 -12.32 18.29
N GLU A 265 30.71 -11.42 19.16
CA GLU A 265 29.61 -10.50 18.89
C GLU A 265 30.00 -9.49 17.81
N LEU A 266 29.13 -9.39 16.80
CA LEU A 266 29.27 -8.52 15.64
C LEU A 266 29.04 -7.05 16.03
N CYS A 267 30.07 -6.36 16.51
CA CYS A 267 30.09 -4.89 16.58
C CYS A 267 30.77 -4.31 15.33
N PRO A 268 30.16 -3.36 14.61
CA PRO A 268 30.84 -2.67 13.51
C PRO A 268 31.83 -1.65 14.11
N ALA A 269 33.11 -1.78 13.76
CA ALA A 269 34.13 -0.80 14.11
C ALA A 269 33.91 0.52 13.34
N ASP A 270 33.86 1.62 14.08
CA ASP A 270 33.91 3.00 13.60
C ASP A 270 35.29 3.29 12.98
N ASP A 271 35.34 3.44 11.65
CA ASP A 271 36.46 4.09 10.98
C ASP A 271 35.94 5.33 10.23
N SER A 272 35.66 6.38 11.01
CA SER A 272 35.40 7.71 10.51
C SER A 272 36.72 8.39 10.11
N LEU A 273 37.17 8.17 8.87
CA LEU A 273 38.15 9.06 8.24
C LEU A 273 37.48 9.91 7.16
N MET A 274 37.20 11.14 7.57
CA MET A 274 36.62 12.25 6.84
C MET A 274 37.34 12.48 5.48
N ARG A 275 36.64 12.29 4.36
CA ARG A 275 37.04 12.82 3.04
C ARG A 275 35.88 13.62 2.44
N THR A 276 36.11 14.91 2.29
CA THR A 276 35.21 15.90 1.67
C THR A 276 34.94 15.58 0.19
N PRO A 277 33.69 15.64 -0.31
CA PRO A 277 33.39 15.33 -1.70
C PRO A 277 33.27 16.58 -2.58
N SER A 278 34.08 16.67 -3.64
CA SER A 278 33.80 17.58 -4.77
C SER A 278 32.75 16.95 -5.71
N SER A 279 31.85 17.80 -6.17
CA SER A 279 30.59 17.51 -6.83
C SER A 279 30.71 17.55 -8.35
N ARG A 280 30.09 16.58 -9.05
CA ARG A 280 29.51 16.60 -10.43
C ARG A 280 29.74 15.38 -11.33
N SER A 281 30.60 14.41 -10.99
CA SER A 281 30.93 13.27 -11.89
C SER A 281 30.25 11.91 -11.55
N LYS A 282 29.49 11.83 -10.45
CA LYS A 282 29.14 10.52 -9.84
C LYS A 282 28.01 9.74 -10.50
N VAL A 283 27.11 10.32 -11.29
CA VAL A 283 25.97 9.56 -11.85
C VAL A 283 26.45 8.56 -12.93
N SER A 284 27.30 9.03 -13.85
CA SER A 284 27.91 8.18 -14.89
C SER A 284 28.88 7.14 -14.29
N ALA A 285 29.66 7.53 -13.28
CA ALA A 285 30.58 6.62 -12.61
C ALA A 285 29.84 5.53 -11.82
N CYS A 286 28.74 5.86 -11.12
CA CYS A 286 27.95 4.90 -10.36
C CYS A 286 27.23 3.88 -11.25
N LEU A 287 26.73 4.30 -12.42
CA LEU A 287 26.18 3.40 -13.45
C LEU A 287 27.26 2.49 -14.06
N SER A 288 28.47 3.01 -14.28
CA SER A 288 29.59 2.20 -14.81
C SER A 288 30.15 1.18 -13.79
N ILE A 289 30.07 1.49 -12.49
CA ILE A 289 30.42 0.56 -11.40
C ILE A 289 29.36 -0.54 -11.28
N LEU A 290 28.09 -0.24 -11.56
CA LEU A 290 26.99 -1.22 -11.59
C LEU A 290 27.26 -2.38 -12.57
N TRP A 291 27.97 -2.09 -13.67
CA TRP A 291 28.22 -3.04 -14.76
C TRP A 291 29.55 -3.79 -14.65
N LYS A 292 30.51 -3.27 -13.88
CA LYS A 292 31.91 -3.74 -13.88
C LYS A 292 32.30 -4.60 -12.68
N THR A 293 31.44 -4.84 -11.70
CA THR A 293 31.75 -5.80 -10.63
C THR A 293 31.59 -7.24 -11.14
N PRO A 294 32.66 -8.04 -11.24
CA PRO A 294 32.53 -9.47 -11.48
C PRO A 294 32.02 -10.09 -10.19
N TRP A 295 30.71 -10.29 -10.09
CA TRP A 295 30.08 -10.88 -8.91
C TRP A 295 30.52 -12.34 -8.82
N LYS A 296 31.45 -12.64 -7.90
CA LYS A 296 31.85 -14.00 -7.57
C LYS A 296 30.60 -14.73 -7.07
N LYS A 297 30.18 -15.77 -7.79
CA LYS A 297 28.96 -16.54 -7.49
C LYS A 297 29.15 -17.29 -6.17
N VAL A 298 28.69 -16.71 -5.06
CA VAL A 298 28.59 -17.41 -3.77
C VAL A 298 27.38 -18.33 -3.88
N GLU A 299 27.61 -19.63 -4.02
CA GLU A 299 26.53 -20.62 -4.05
C GLU A 299 25.93 -20.77 -2.64
N SER A 300 24.91 -19.95 -2.37
CA SER A 300 24.09 -20.06 -1.17
C SER A 300 23.06 -21.18 -1.36
N PRO A 301 22.99 -22.18 -0.46
CA PRO A 301 21.92 -23.19 -0.49
C PRO A 301 20.52 -22.59 -0.26
N HIS A 302 20.43 -21.32 0.11
CA HIS A 302 19.17 -20.58 0.36
C HIS A 302 19.03 -19.42 -0.62
N ALA A 303 19.54 -19.64 -1.83
CA ALA A 303 19.48 -18.74 -2.96
C ALA A 303 18.04 -18.26 -3.23
N SER A 304 17.81 -16.95 -3.14
CA SER A 304 16.56 -16.37 -3.61
C SER A 304 16.48 -16.45 -5.14
N PRO A 305 15.29 -16.68 -5.73
CA PRO A 305 15.11 -16.54 -7.19
C PRO A 305 15.43 -15.13 -7.70
N PHE A 306 15.50 -14.13 -6.81
CA PHE A 306 15.84 -12.73 -7.11
C PHE A 306 17.34 -12.42 -6.93
N GLN A 307 18.21 -13.41 -7.10
CA GLN A 307 19.66 -13.25 -6.95
C GLN A 307 20.31 -12.35 -8.01
N HIS A 308 19.77 -12.30 -9.22
CA HIS A 308 20.41 -11.57 -10.31
C HIS A 308 20.30 -10.04 -10.14
N VAL A 309 21.37 -9.30 -10.47
CA VAL A 309 21.39 -7.82 -10.41
C VAL A 309 20.35 -7.18 -11.33
N LEU A 310 19.97 -7.89 -12.41
CA LEU A 310 18.86 -7.50 -13.28
C LEU A 310 17.55 -7.24 -12.51
N TRP A 311 17.30 -7.95 -11.41
CA TRP A 311 16.11 -7.68 -10.59
C TRP A 311 16.18 -6.35 -9.88
N ILE A 312 17.36 -5.95 -9.39
CA ILE A 312 17.57 -4.65 -8.76
C ILE A 312 17.35 -3.54 -9.80
N VAL A 313 17.95 -3.69 -10.98
CA VAL A 313 17.78 -2.73 -12.09
C VAL A 313 16.32 -2.66 -12.53
N GLY A 314 15.67 -3.80 -12.71
CA GLY A 314 14.27 -3.89 -13.09
C GLY A 314 13.34 -3.22 -12.08
N LEU A 315 13.56 -3.41 -10.78
CA LEU A 315 12.78 -2.75 -9.72
C LEU A 315 12.96 -1.22 -9.72
N ILE A 316 14.16 -0.73 -9.98
CA ILE A 316 14.41 0.72 -10.07
C ILE A 316 13.76 1.30 -11.32
N ILE A 317 13.88 0.65 -12.48
CA ILE A 317 13.21 1.06 -13.72
C ILE A 317 11.69 1.08 -13.50
N TRP A 318 11.15 0.02 -12.91
CA TRP A 318 9.73 -0.08 -12.58
C TRP A 318 9.27 1.06 -11.66
N SER A 319 10.02 1.33 -10.59
CA SER A 319 9.73 2.43 -9.68
C SER A 319 9.73 3.78 -10.39
N VAL A 320 10.67 4.03 -11.30
CA VAL A 320 10.72 5.28 -12.08
C VAL A 320 9.53 5.35 -13.02
N LEU A 321 9.17 4.25 -13.69
CA LEU A 321 8.00 4.19 -14.56
C LEU A 321 6.71 4.51 -13.78
N CYS A 322 6.51 3.91 -12.61
CA CYS A 322 5.34 4.20 -11.77
C CYS A 322 5.27 5.69 -11.39
N LEU A 323 6.40 6.28 -11.01
CA LEU A 323 6.46 7.71 -10.68
C LEU A 323 6.17 8.59 -11.89
N VAL A 324 6.74 8.28 -13.06
CA VAL A 324 6.53 9.06 -14.29
C VAL A 324 5.07 9.00 -14.72
N VAL A 325 4.43 7.83 -14.70
CA VAL A 325 3.02 7.68 -15.07
C VAL A 325 2.12 8.56 -14.20
N VAL A 326 2.34 8.57 -12.89
CA VAL A 326 1.56 9.41 -11.97
C VAL A 326 1.92 10.89 -12.10
N LEU A 327 3.18 11.22 -12.29
CA LEU A 327 3.60 12.61 -12.45
C LEU A 327 3.04 13.22 -13.75
N VAL A 328 3.07 12.49 -14.85
CA VAL A 328 2.50 12.93 -16.13
C VAL A 328 1.00 13.18 -15.97
N ASP A 329 0.26 12.25 -15.37
CA ASP A 329 -1.17 12.43 -15.10
C ASP A 329 -1.49 13.65 -14.24
N LYS A 330 -0.67 13.94 -13.22
CA LYS A 330 -0.93 15.05 -12.29
C LYS A 330 -0.41 16.41 -12.77
N ILE A 331 0.57 16.45 -13.68
CA ILE A 331 1.14 17.69 -14.23
C ILE A 331 0.45 18.12 -15.52
N HIS A 332 0.01 17.17 -16.35
CA HIS A 332 -0.68 17.45 -17.62
C HIS A 332 -2.14 17.98 -17.55
N PRO A 333 -2.81 18.14 -16.39
CA PRO A 333 -4.08 18.89 -16.31
C PRO A 333 -3.91 20.42 -16.30
N LEU A 334 -2.69 20.95 -16.52
CA LEU A 334 -2.40 22.39 -16.64
C LEU A 334 -2.38 22.89 -18.09
#